data_AF-A0A847PRC9-F1
#
_entry.id   AF-A0A847PRC9-F1
#
_cell.length_a   1.000
_cell.length_b   1.000
_cell.length_c   1.000
_cell.angle_alpha   90.00
_cell.angle_beta   90.00
_cell.angle_gamma   90.00
#
_symmetry.space_group_name_H-M   'P 1'
#
loop_
_entity.id
_entity.type
_entity.pdbx_description
1 polymer ?
#
loop_
_entity_poly.entity_id
_entity_poly.type
_entity_poly.pdbx_seq_one_letter_code
_entity_poly.pdbx_strand_id
1 'polypeptide(L)'
;KPGMFGEIVLRAQNKVSDPAMLDKIIDMIDKENWVMMGVDTKGEIYEGLLQKNAEDTKSGAGQYFTPRPLIKVMVQCLQPEPLKTIGDPCCGTGGFFLAAYDFLTSHYRLDREQSRFLKNKTFGGNEIVTGTRRLALMNMFLHNIGEIDGEPMISNSDALIADPGYRFDYILTNPPFGKKSSMTFTNAEGEQEREDLTYNRQDFWTTTSNKQLNFLQHIHTILKAGGQAAVVLPDNVLFEGGAGETIRKKLLETTDLHTILRLPTGIFYAHGVKANVLFFEAKPAAKEPWTKEVWIYDYRTNVHHTLKKNPMKYSDLKDFIKCYNPENRHNRKETWSEESPDGRFRKFSYEEIVARDKTNLDIFWLKDQSLVDLENLPDPDILANEIIENMEASLESFKEIMATINGNGE
;
A
#
# COMPACT_ATOMS: atom_id res chain seq x y z
N LYS A 1 -15.81 -26.02 9.06
CA LYS A 1 -16.56 -26.02 7.78
C LYS A 1 -15.65 -25.42 6.72
N PRO A 2 -15.58 -25.96 5.50
CA PRO A 2 -14.88 -25.31 4.39
C PRO A 2 -15.61 -24.03 3.96
N GLY A 3 -14.94 -23.19 3.16
CA GLY A 3 -15.49 -21.93 2.62
C GLY A 3 -15.27 -20.70 3.51
N MET A 4 -15.73 -19.54 3.04
CA MET A 4 -15.51 -18.22 3.64
C MET A 4 -15.89 -18.16 5.11
N PHE A 5 -17.01 -18.76 5.51
CA PHE A 5 -17.39 -18.85 6.92
C PHE A 5 -16.32 -19.53 7.78
N GLY A 6 -15.79 -20.65 7.30
CA GLY A 6 -14.72 -21.39 7.98
C GLY A 6 -13.46 -20.55 8.16
N GLU A 7 -13.10 -19.80 7.12
CA GLU A 7 -11.96 -18.88 7.12
C GLU A 7 -12.18 -17.67 8.04
N ILE A 8 -13.40 -17.14 8.12
CA ILE A 8 -13.76 -16.06 9.06
C ILE A 8 -13.60 -16.56 10.51
N VAL A 9 -14.10 -17.74 10.86
CA VAL A 9 -13.99 -18.24 12.24
C VAL A 9 -12.68 -18.98 12.53
N LEU A 10 -11.77 -19.06 11.55
CA LEU A 10 -10.50 -19.77 11.68
C LEU A 10 -9.68 -19.19 12.83
N ARG A 11 -9.35 -20.04 13.80
CA ARG A 11 -8.58 -19.66 15.00
C ARG A 11 -9.19 -18.45 15.73
N ALA A 12 -10.51 -18.32 15.75
CA ALA A 12 -11.19 -17.29 16.53
C ALA A 12 -10.88 -17.47 18.02
N GLN A 13 -10.46 -16.40 18.67
CA GLN A 13 -10.17 -16.35 20.10
C GLN A 13 -10.94 -15.21 20.71
N ASN A 14 -11.65 -15.47 21.81
CA ASN A 14 -12.23 -14.40 22.60
C ASN A 14 -11.11 -13.57 23.25
N LYS A 15 -11.23 -12.24 23.17
CA LYS A 15 -10.33 -11.28 23.81
C LYS A 15 -11.01 -10.46 24.90
N VAL A 16 -12.32 -10.65 25.12
CA VAL A 16 -13.08 -10.01 26.19
C VAL A 16 -13.03 -10.92 27.41
N SER A 17 -12.28 -10.52 28.43
CA SER A 17 -12.11 -11.28 29.68
C SER A 17 -13.22 -11.01 30.71
N ASP A 18 -13.82 -9.81 30.69
CA ASP A 18 -14.91 -9.43 31.59
C ASP A 18 -16.26 -10.01 31.10
N PRO A 19 -16.89 -10.94 31.86
CA PRO A 19 -18.17 -11.54 31.47
C PRO A 19 -19.30 -10.52 31.34
N ALA A 20 -19.34 -9.47 32.18
CA ALA A 20 -20.39 -8.46 32.11
C ALA A 20 -20.26 -7.61 30.84
N MET A 21 -19.02 -7.34 30.43
CA MET A 21 -18.75 -6.67 29.16
C MET A 21 -19.14 -7.54 27.97
N LEU A 22 -18.84 -8.84 28.02
CA LEU A 22 -19.21 -9.78 26.96
C LEU A 22 -20.74 -9.90 26.82
N ASP A 23 -21.46 -10.06 27.93
CA ASP A 23 -22.92 -10.11 27.96
C ASP A 23 -23.53 -8.84 27.37
N LYS A 24 -23.02 -7.67 27.76
CA LYS A 24 -23.45 -6.38 27.21
C LYS A 24 -23.21 -6.27 25.70
N ILE A 25 -22.08 -6.75 25.19
CA ILE A 25 -21.79 -6.75 23.74
C ILE A 25 -22.78 -7.65 23.00
N ILE A 26 -23.07 -8.84 23.54
CA ILE A 26 -24.02 -9.79 22.95
C ILE A 26 -25.42 -9.18 22.92
N ASP A 27 -25.90 -8.63 24.05
CA ASP A 27 -27.21 -7.99 24.17
C ASP A 27 -27.36 -6.78 23.23
N MET A 28 -26.30 -5.98 23.06
CA MET A 28 -26.30 -4.88 22.09
C MET A 28 -26.44 -5.36 20.64
N ILE A 29 -25.84 -6.50 20.28
CA ILE A 29 -25.95 -7.06 18.93
C ILE A 29 -27.34 -7.70 18.73
N ASP A 30 -27.87 -8.40 19.73
CA ASP A 30 -29.15 -9.12 19.68
C ASP A 30 -30.36 -8.18 19.53
N LYS A 31 -30.27 -6.97 20.08
CA LYS A 31 -31.30 -5.92 19.98
C LYS A 31 -31.50 -5.37 18.56
N GLU A 32 -30.51 -5.55 17.68
CA GLU A 32 -30.52 -4.98 16.34
C GLU A 32 -30.96 -6.02 15.30
N ASN A 33 -31.81 -5.61 14.35
CA ASN A 33 -32.23 -6.50 13.25
C ASN A 33 -31.29 -6.38 12.03
N TRP A 34 -30.12 -7.01 12.13
CA TRP A 34 -29.09 -6.99 11.09
C TRP A 34 -29.53 -7.59 9.74
N VAL A 35 -30.49 -8.52 9.75
CA VAL A 35 -30.97 -9.18 8.52
C VAL A 35 -31.83 -8.22 7.70
N MET A 36 -32.69 -7.44 8.37
CA MET A 36 -33.55 -6.45 7.71
C MET A 36 -32.79 -5.18 7.28
N MET A 37 -31.59 -4.96 7.81
CA MET A 37 -30.72 -3.86 7.39
C MET A 37 -30.18 -4.11 5.98
N GLY A 38 -30.20 -3.06 5.15
CA GLY A 38 -29.63 -3.08 3.80
C GLY A 38 -28.16 -3.49 3.81
N VAL A 39 -27.73 -4.16 2.74
CA VAL A 39 -26.33 -4.60 2.56
C VAL A 39 -25.39 -3.39 2.62
N ASP A 40 -25.72 -2.32 1.89
CA ASP A 40 -24.95 -1.08 1.84
C ASP A 40 -24.75 -0.46 3.24
N THR A 41 -25.82 -0.38 4.04
CA THR A 41 -25.76 0.18 5.41
C THR A 41 -24.85 -0.65 6.33
N LYS A 42 -24.89 -1.98 6.24
CA LYS A 42 -24.01 -2.86 7.04
C LYS A 42 -22.54 -2.69 6.65
N GLY A 43 -22.27 -2.63 5.35
CA GLY A 43 -20.93 -2.39 4.83
C GLY A 43 -20.37 -1.05 5.32
N GLU A 44 -21.16 0.02 5.21
CA GLU A 44 -20.79 1.36 5.65
C GLU A 44 -20.50 1.45 7.15
N ILE A 45 -21.32 0.80 8.00
CA ILE A 45 -21.08 0.75 9.46
C ILE A 45 -19.75 0.03 9.74
N TYR A 46 -19.53 -1.11 9.10
CA TYR A 46 -18.33 -1.92 9.32
C TYR A 46 -17.08 -1.16 8.89
N GLU A 47 -17.09 -0.55 7.70
CA GLU A 47 -16.00 0.28 7.18
C GLU A 47 -15.73 1.50 8.08
N GLY A 48 -16.78 2.17 8.56
CA GLY A 48 -16.64 3.30 9.47
C GLY A 48 -15.95 2.93 10.79
N LEU A 49 -16.20 1.72 11.31
CA LEU A 49 -15.51 1.21 12.51
C LEU A 49 -14.05 0.84 12.23
N LEU A 50 -13.77 0.19 11.09
CA LEU A 50 -12.39 -0.13 10.69
C LEU A 50 -11.56 1.14 10.50
N GLN A 51 -12.13 2.16 9.87
CA GLN A 51 -11.47 3.46 9.68
C GLN A 51 -11.15 4.12 11.02
N LYS A 52 -12.12 4.20 11.94
CA LYS A 52 -11.89 4.79 13.28
C LYS A 52 -10.80 4.06 14.06
N ASN A 53 -10.75 2.73 13.96
CA ASN A 53 -9.71 1.93 14.62
C ASN A 53 -8.33 2.18 14.00
N ALA A 54 -8.25 2.28 12.67
CA ALA A 54 -7.01 2.57 11.97
C ALA A 54 -6.46 3.98 12.23
N GLU A 55 -7.33 4.96 12.44
CA GLU A 55 -6.97 6.34 12.78
C GLU A 55 -6.53 6.50 14.25
N ASP A 56 -6.77 5.49 15.10
CA ASP A 56 -6.28 5.46 16.47
C ASP A 56 -4.81 4.98 16.50
N THR A 57 -3.89 5.93 16.65
CA THR A 57 -2.44 5.67 16.69
C THR A 57 -2.02 4.74 17.82
N LYS A 58 -2.81 4.64 18.91
CA LYS A 58 -2.52 3.74 20.04
C LYS A 58 -2.76 2.26 19.73
N SER A 59 -3.56 1.96 18.70
CA SER A 59 -3.95 0.59 18.36
C SER A 59 -2.90 -0.16 17.54
N GLY A 60 -2.00 0.55 16.86
CA GLY A 60 -1.08 -0.03 15.87
C GLY A 60 -1.78 -0.61 14.61
N ALA A 61 -3.11 -0.48 14.50
CA ALA A 61 -3.89 -1.02 13.39
C ALA A 61 -3.72 -0.22 12.09
N GLY A 62 -3.22 1.02 12.18
CA GLY A 62 -3.01 1.90 11.04
C GLY A 62 -2.05 1.35 9.97
N GLN A 63 -1.16 0.41 10.33
CA GLN A 63 -0.26 -0.25 9.37
C GLN A 63 -1.01 -1.06 8.29
N TYR A 64 -2.26 -1.43 8.55
CA TYR A 64 -3.11 -2.21 7.65
C TYR A 64 -4.14 -1.33 6.91
N PHE A 65 -4.02 -0.01 7.00
CA PHE A 65 -5.00 0.92 6.48
C PHE A 65 -4.39 1.92 5.49
N THR A 66 -5.10 2.11 4.39
CA THR A 66 -4.79 3.10 3.36
C THR A 66 -5.91 4.14 3.33
N PRO A 67 -5.60 5.45 3.28
CA PRO A 67 -6.62 6.50 3.24
C PRO A 67 -7.64 6.27 2.12
N ARG A 68 -8.93 6.20 2.47
CA ARG A 68 -10.01 5.94 1.51
C ARG A 68 -10.01 6.88 0.30
N PRO A 69 -9.72 8.19 0.44
CA PRO A 69 -9.56 9.09 -0.69
C PRO A 69 -8.46 8.67 -1.67
N LEU A 70 -7.32 8.19 -1.16
CA LEU A 70 -6.21 7.71 -1.98
C LEU A 70 -6.60 6.45 -2.75
N ILE A 71 -7.23 5.49 -2.07
CA ILE A 71 -7.75 4.27 -2.70
C ILE A 71 -8.67 4.62 -3.89
N LYS A 72 -9.65 5.51 -3.66
CA LYS A 72 -10.60 5.93 -4.71
C LYS A 72 -9.90 6.59 -5.90
N VAL A 73 -8.89 7.43 -5.64
CA VAL A 73 -8.10 8.07 -6.69
C VAL A 73 -7.30 7.04 -7.50
N MET A 74 -6.68 6.06 -6.84
CA MET A 74 -5.92 5.00 -7.52
C MET A 74 -6.82 4.15 -8.43
N VAL A 75 -8.02 3.78 -7.95
CA VAL A 75 -9.02 3.06 -8.75
C VAL A 75 -9.51 3.93 -9.93
N GLN A 76 -9.82 5.20 -9.69
CA GLN A 76 -10.22 6.14 -10.74
C GLN A 76 -9.14 6.33 -11.80
N CYS A 77 -7.86 6.28 -11.43
CA CYS A 77 -6.75 6.36 -12.38
C CYS A 77 -6.60 5.08 -13.21
N LEU A 78 -6.79 3.90 -12.63
CA LEU A 78 -6.67 2.63 -13.37
C LEU A 78 -7.88 2.28 -14.23
N GLN A 79 -9.08 2.75 -13.90
CA GLN A 79 -10.33 2.45 -14.63
C GLN A 79 -10.54 0.94 -14.87
N PRO A 80 -10.63 0.09 -13.81
CA PRO A 80 -10.78 -1.34 -13.99
C PRO A 80 -12.04 -1.69 -14.80
N GLU A 81 -11.94 -2.72 -15.64
CA GLU A 81 -13.02 -3.16 -16.53
C GLU A 81 -13.72 -4.44 -16.01
N PRO A 82 -15.01 -4.69 -16.37
CA PRO A 82 -15.67 -5.96 -16.10
C PRO A 82 -14.93 -7.16 -16.72
N LEU A 83 -15.09 -8.35 -16.11
CA LEU A 83 -14.45 -9.62 -16.56
C LEU A 83 -12.92 -9.64 -16.46
N LYS A 84 -12.32 -8.70 -15.72
CA LYS A 84 -10.88 -8.61 -15.43
C LYS A 84 -10.61 -8.91 -13.97
N THR A 85 -9.42 -9.42 -13.66
CA THR A 85 -9.02 -9.77 -12.29
C THR A 85 -8.19 -8.67 -11.63
N ILE A 86 -8.42 -8.43 -10.35
CA ILE A 86 -7.80 -7.41 -9.52
C ILE A 86 -7.11 -8.09 -8.33
N GLY A 87 -5.81 -7.86 -8.20
CA GLY A 87 -4.97 -8.43 -7.15
C GLY A 87 -4.52 -7.40 -6.12
N ASP A 88 -4.43 -7.83 -4.87
CA ASP A 88 -3.80 -7.07 -3.79
C ASP A 88 -2.95 -8.03 -2.89
N PRO A 89 -1.61 -8.07 -3.05
CA PRO A 89 -0.75 -8.95 -2.25
C PRO A 89 -0.59 -8.51 -0.79
N CYS A 90 -1.16 -7.36 -0.40
CA CYS A 90 -1.12 -6.81 0.96
C CYS A 90 -2.50 -6.25 1.34
N CYS A 91 -3.54 -7.07 1.21
CA CYS A 91 -4.90 -6.53 1.10
C CYS A 91 -5.42 -5.86 2.37
N GLY A 92 -4.81 -6.10 3.54
CA GLY A 92 -5.24 -5.49 4.78
C GLY A 92 -6.71 -5.81 5.03
N THR A 93 -7.53 -4.76 5.16
CA THR A 93 -8.98 -4.86 5.35
C THR A 93 -9.80 -5.02 4.05
N GLY A 94 -9.15 -5.13 2.89
CA GLY A 94 -9.81 -5.27 1.59
C GLY A 94 -10.26 -3.95 0.95
N GLY A 95 -9.75 -2.81 1.41
CA GLY A 95 -10.22 -1.48 0.98
C GLY A 95 -10.09 -1.22 -0.52
N PHE A 96 -9.03 -1.72 -1.18
CA PHE A 96 -8.89 -1.61 -2.64
C PHE A 96 -9.94 -2.41 -3.39
N PHE A 97 -10.30 -3.61 -2.91
CA PHE A 97 -11.34 -4.43 -3.52
C PHE A 97 -12.71 -3.77 -3.45
N LEU A 98 -13.06 -3.18 -2.30
CA LEU A 98 -14.32 -2.47 -2.13
C LEU A 98 -14.42 -1.26 -3.08
N ALA A 99 -13.38 -0.42 -3.13
CA ALA A 99 -13.39 0.74 -4.01
C ALA A 99 -13.45 0.35 -5.50
N ALA A 100 -12.81 -0.75 -5.89
CA ALA A 100 -12.91 -1.27 -7.24
C ALA A 100 -14.30 -1.87 -7.56
N TYR A 101 -14.92 -2.55 -6.58
CA TYR A 101 -16.31 -3.02 -6.71
C TYR A 101 -17.29 -1.86 -6.89
N ASP A 102 -17.17 -0.81 -6.07
CA ASP A 102 -17.97 0.41 -6.18
C ASP A 102 -17.78 1.09 -7.52
N PHE A 103 -16.54 1.17 -8.00
CA PHE A 103 -16.24 1.72 -9.32
C PHE A 103 -16.93 0.91 -10.42
N LEU A 104 -16.75 -0.41 -10.43
CA LEU A 104 -17.31 -1.29 -11.46
C LEU A 104 -18.85 -1.27 -11.49
N THR A 105 -19.50 -1.22 -10.32
CA THR A 105 -20.98 -1.20 -10.23
C THR A 105 -21.59 0.16 -10.54
N SER A 106 -20.86 1.26 -10.28
CA SER A 106 -21.32 2.62 -10.58
C SER A 106 -21.02 3.08 -12.01
N HIS A 107 -19.92 2.63 -12.60
CA HIS A 107 -19.48 3.06 -13.94
C HIS A 107 -20.04 2.18 -15.06
N TYR A 108 -20.37 0.93 -14.79
CA TYR A 108 -20.85 -0.01 -15.80
C TYR A 108 -22.23 -0.56 -15.47
N ARG A 109 -23.04 -0.73 -16.52
CA ARG A 109 -24.28 -1.51 -16.44
C ARG A 109 -23.94 -2.98 -16.69
N LEU A 110 -23.71 -3.71 -15.61
CA LEU A 110 -23.28 -5.11 -15.68
C LEU A 110 -24.41 -6.05 -16.14
N ASP A 111 -24.09 -6.96 -17.05
CA ASP A 111 -24.95 -8.11 -17.36
C ASP A 111 -24.82 -9.21 -16.29
N ARG A 112 -25.62 -10.28 -16.43
CA ARG A 112 -25.66 -11.39 -15.46
C ARG A 112 -24.32 -12.13 -15.33
N GLU A 113 -23.59 -12.27 -16.43
CA GLU A 113 -22.28 -12.94 -16.42
C GLU A 113 -21.25 -12.07 -15.72
N GLN A 114 -21.20 -10.79 -16.10
CA GLN A 114 -20.33 -9.78 -15.50
C GLN A 114 -20.59 -9.62 -14.00
N SER A 115 -21.84 -9.55 -13.55
CA SER A 115 -22.18 -9.51 -12.13
C SER A 115 -21.72 -10.77 -11.38
N ARG A 116 -21.86 -11.95 -12.00
CA ARG A 116 -21.40 -13.21 -11.39
C ARG A 116 -19.87 -13.26 -11.29
N PHE A 117 -19.18 -12.78 -12.31
CA PHE A 117 -17.72 -12.71 -12.33
C PHE A 117 -17.21 -11.69 -11.30
N LEU A 118 -17.85 -10.52 -11.22
CA LEU A 118 -17.57 -9.50 -10.21
C LEU A 118 -17.67 -10.07 -8.80
N LYS A 119 -18.78 -10.77 -8.53
CA LYS A 119 -19.02 -11.35 -7.21
C LYS A 119 -18.00 -12.43 -6.83
N ASN A 120 -17.58 -13.30 -7.75
CA ASN A 120 -16.93 -14.56 -7.38
C ASN A 120 -15.48 -14.74 -7.87
N LYS A 121 -15.02 -13.95 -8.84
CA LYS A 121 -13.74 -14.21 -9.54
C LYS A 121 -12.85 -12.99 -9.73
N THR A 122 -13.35 -11.79 -9.42
CA THR A 122 -12.62 -10.56 -9.71
C THR A 122 -11.47 -10.32 -8.74
N PHE A 123 -11.67 -10.57 -7.45
CA PHE A 123 -10.72 -10.15 -6.42
C PHE A 123 -9.91 -11.33 -5.87
N GLY A 124 -8.60 -11.15 -5.72
CA GLY A 124 -7.71 -12.13 -5.07
C GLY A 124 -6.47 -11.46 -4.47
N GLY A 125 -5.80 -12.13 -3.54
CA GLY A 125 -4.68 -11.49 -2.84
C GLY A 125 -4.16 -12.24 -1.64
N ASN A 126 -3.44 -11.53 -0.77
CA ASN A 126 -2.79 -12.08 0.41
C ASN A 126 -2.96 -11.15 1.61
N GLU A 127 -3.17 -11.74 2.79
CA GLU A 127 -3.05 -11.06 4.08
C GLU A 127 -2.43 -12.04 5.07
N ILE A 128 -1.24 -11.71 5.57
CA ILE A 128 -0.44 -12.59 6.42
C ILE A 128 -1.00 -12.69 7.85
N VAL A 129 -1.65 -11.63 8.34
CA VAL A 129 -2.21 -11.57 9.69
C VAL A 129 -3.61 -12.13 9.68
N THR A 130 -3.79 -13.30 10.30
CA THR A 130 -5.09 -14.01 10.33
C THR A 130 -6.25 -13.17 10.84
N GLY A 131 -6.01 -12.31 11.85
CA GLY A 131 -7.02 -11.39 12.36
C GLY A 131 -7.45 -10.33 11.33
N THR A 132 -6.49 -9.72 10.65
CA THR A 132 -6.74 -8.72 9.59
C THR A 132 -7.43 -9.37 8.40
N ARG A 133 -7.00 -10.57 8.00
CA ARG A 133 -7.64 -11.34 6.93
C ARG A 133 -9.10 -11.64 7.25
N ARG A 134 -9.42 -12.02 8.49
CA ARG A 134 -10.80 -12.22 8.94
C ARG A 134 -11.64 -10.96 8.73
N LEU A 135 -11.10 -9.79 9.09
CA LEU A 135 -11.78 -8.52 8.87
C LEU A 135 -12.02 -8.28 7.37
N ALA A 136 -11.03 -8.54 6.51
CA ALA A 136 -11.15 -8.41 5.06
C ALA A 136 -12.25 -9.31 4.47
N LEU A 137 -12.28 -10.58 4.86
CA LEU A 137 -13.27 -11.54 4.38
C LEU A 137 -14.69 -11.14 4.80
N MET A 138 -14.86 -10.72 6.05
CA MET A 138 -16.15 -10.22 6.53
C MET A 138 -16.54 -8.93 5.78
N ASN A 139 -15.58 -8.04 5.54
CA ASN A 139 -15.81 -6.79 4.84
C ASN A 139 -16.28 -7.02 3.40
N MET A 140 -15.60 -7.91 2.66
CA MET A 140 -16.01 -8.33 1.32
C MET A 140 -17.41 -8.95 1.32
N PHE A 141 -17.69 -9.85 2.26
CA PHE A 141 -18.99 -10.49 2.38
C PHE A 141 -20.12 -9.48 2.61
N LEU A 142 -19.91 -8.52 3.52
CA LEU A 142 -20.89 -7.47 3.81
C LEU A 142 -21.14 -6.52 2.63
N HIS A 143 -20.21 -6.45 1.68
CA HIS A 143 -20.36 -5.71 0.43
C HIS A 143 -20.78 -6.62 -0.75
N ASN A 144 -21.32 -7.81 -0.45
CA ASN A 144 -21.80 -8.79 -1.44
C ASN A 144 -20.73 -9.30 -2.42
N ILE A 145 -19.46 -9.33 -1.97
CA ILE A 145 -18.35 -9.92 -2.69
C ILE A 145 -18.07 -11.32 -2.10
N GLY A 146 -18.15 -12.34 -2.95
CA GLY A 146 -18.09 -13.75 -2.58
C GLY A 146 -19.41 -14.29 -2.01
N GLU A 147 -19.39 -15.58 -1.67
CA GLU A 147 -20.48 -16.28 -1.00
C GLU A 147 -19.96 -16.85 0.33
N ILE A 148 -20.84 -17.01 1.31
CA ILE A 148 -20.46 -17.46 2.66
C ILE A 148 -19.91 -18.90 2.68
N ASP A 149 -20.33 -19.72 1.72
CA ASP A 149 -19.89 -21.09 1.46
C ASP A 149 -18.85 -21.18 0.32
N GLY A 150 -18.56 -20.08 -0.36
CA GLY A 150 -17.55 -20.00 -1.42
C GLY A 150 -16.13 -19.96 -0.89
N GLU A 151 -15.16 -20.29 -1.73
CA GLU A 151 -13.74 -20.20 -1.39
C GLU A 151 -13.19 -18.79 -1.67
N PRO A 152 -12.75 -18.04 -0.65
CA PRO A 152 -12.18 -16.72 -0.87
C PRO A 152 -10.79 -16.82 -1.49
N MET A 153 -10.50 -15.97 -2.47
CA MET A 153 -9.19 -15.90 -3.12
C MET A 153 -8.17 -15.03 -2.34
N ILE A 154 -8.40 -14.78 -1.04
CA ILE A 154 -7.42 -14.13 -0.16
C ILE A 154 -6.69 -15.22 0.62
N SER A 155 -5.39 -15.40 0.35
CA SER A 155 -4.54 -16.34 1.07
C SER A 155 -4.08 -15.80 2.43
N ASN A 156 -4.01 -16.68 3.44
CA ASN A 156 -3.42 -16.41 4.76
C ASN A 156 -1.92 -16.75 4.80
N SER A 157 -1.16 -16.25 3.84
CA SER A 157 0.26 -16.58 3.66
C SER A 157 1.10 -15.34 3.35
N ASP A 158 2.39 -15.40 3.64
CA ASP A 158 3.35 -14.39 3.15
C ASP A 158 3.36 -14.39 1.62
N ALA A 159 3.03 -13.25 1.00
CA ALA A 159 2.99 -13.10 -0.46
C ALA A 159 4.38 -13.28 -1.09
N LEU A 160 5.46 -12.99 -0.35
CA LEU A 160 6.82 -13.06 -0.86
C LEU A 160 7.41 -14.47 -0.87
N ILE A 161 6.75 -15.44 -0.21
CA ILE A 161 7.29 -16.80 0.00
C ILE A 161 7.55 -17.56 -1.31
N ALA A 162 6.67 -17.43 -2.30
CA ALA A 162 6.76 -18.14 -3.58
C ALA A 162 5.96 -17.42 -4.67
N ASP A 163 6.19 -17.77 -5.94
CA ASP A 163 5.29 -17.39 -7.03
C ASP A 163 4.00 -18.20 -6.88
N PRO A 164 2.84 -17.55 -6.71
CA PRO A 164 1.59 -18.27 -6.52
C PRO A 164 1.02 -18.88 -7.81
N GLY A 165 1.61 -18.59 -8.98
CA GLY A 165 1.20 -19.14 -10.28
C GLY A 165 -0.04 -18.48 -10.91
N TYR A 166 -0.80 -17.68 -10.17
CA TYR A 166 -1.87 -16.84 -10.72
C TYR A 166 -1.34 -15.47 -11.15
N ARG A 167 -2.09 -14.81 -12.06
CA ARG A 167 -1.78 -13.47 -12.58
C ARG A 167 -3.04 -12.60 -12.62
N PHE A 168 -2.88 -11.29 -12.44
CA PHE A 168 -3.97 -10.32 -12.43
C PHE A 168 -3.89 -9.32 -13.59
N ASP A 169 -5.05 -8.84 -14.04
CA ASP A 169 -5.12 -7.74 -15.01
C ASP A 169 -4.78 -6.40 -14.34
N TYR A 170 -5.18 -6.22 -13.07
CA TYR A 170 -4.88 -5.03 -12.28
C TYR A 170 -4.27 -5.40 -10.93
N ILE A 171 -3.28 -4.63 -10.46
CA ILE A 171 -2.80 -4.68 -9.07
C ILE A 171 -2.99 -3.32 -8.40
N LEU A 172 -3.68 -3.33 -7.26
CA LEU A 172 -3.93 -2.16 -6.42
C LEU A 172 -3.51 -2.52 -5.00
N THR A 173 -2.45 -1.90 -4.48
CA THR A 173 -1.89 -2.33 -3.19
C THR A 173 -1.10 -1.23 -2.49
N ASN A 174 -1.06 -1.32 -1.16
CA ASN A 174 -0.17 -0.56 -0.30
C ASN A 174 0.65 -1.52 0.57
N PRO A 175 1.83 -1.96 0.10
CA PRO A 175 2.71 -2.82 0.88
C PRO A 175 3.17 -2.16 2.19
N PRO A 176 3.50 -2.96 3.23
CA PRO A 176 3.94 -2.43 4.52
C PRO A 176 5.24 -1.62 4.41
N PHE A 177 5.34 -0.51 5.16
CA PHE A 177 6.49 0.41 5.13
C PHE A 177 7.74 -0.05 5.93
N GLY A 178 7.67 -1.18 6.66
CA GLY A 178 8.77 -1.65 7.51
C GLY A 178 10.04 -2.03 6.72
N LYS A 179 11.19 -1.48 7.09
CA LYS A 179 12.43 -1.49 6.26
C LYS A 179 13.01 -2.88 5.92
N LYS A 180 12.89 -3.86 6.82
CA LYS A 180 13.54 -5.18 6.66
C LYS A 180 12.63 -6.33 7.08
N SER A 181 12.64 -7.43 6.32
CA SER A 181 12.18 -8.71 6.83
C SER A 181 13.26 -9.25 7.77
N SER A 182 12.91 -9.58 9.00
CA SER A 182 13.85 -10.13 9.98
C SER A 182 13.20 -11.23 10.79
N MET A 183 13.96 -12.30 11.06
CA MET A 183 13.57 -13.29 12.06
C MET A 183 14.37 -13.02 13.33
N THR A 184 13.67 -12.92 14.45
CA THR A 184 14.30 -12.79 15.77
C THR A 184 14.41 -14.19 16.36
N PHE A 185 15.63 -14.62 16.61
CA PHE A 185 15.92 -15.88 17.30
C PHE A 185 16.40 -15.56 18.71
N THR A 186 15.96 -16.34 19.68
CA THR A 186 16.51 -16.28 21.03
C THR A 186 17.56 -17.39 21.14
N ASN A 187 18.83 -17.01 21.31
CA ASN A 187 19.91 -17.97 21.49
C ASN A 187 19.82 -18.66 22.86
N ALA A 188 20.69 -19.63 23.11
CA ALA A 188 20.69 -20.41 24.35
C ALA A 188 21.04 -19.55 25.59
N GLU A 189 21.70 -18.41 25.41
CA GLU A 189 21.98 -17.41 26.44
C GLU A 189 20.80 -16.44 26.72
N GLY A 190 19.71 -16.53 25.95
CA GLY A 190 18.53 -15.67 26.13
C GLY A 190 18.63 -14.32 25.40
N GLU A 191 19.66 -14.12 24.57
CA GLU A 191 19.84 -12.93 23.76
C GLU A 191 19.04 -13.05 22.45
N GLN A 192 18.48 -11.91 22.00
CA GLN A 192 17.71 -11.84 20.77
C GLN A 192 18.62 -11.46 19.60
N GLU A 193 18.96 -12.44 18.76
CA GLU A 193 19.66 -12.21 17.50
C GLU A 193 18.66 -11.95 16.37
N ARG A 194 18.94 -10.95 15.53
CA ARG A 194 18.07 -10.53 14.43
C ARG A 194 18.78 -10.77 13.10
N GLU A 195 18.37 -11.81 12.38
CA GLU A 195 18.88 -12.08 11.04
C GLU A 195 18.00 -11.45 9.95
N ASP A 196 18.64 -10.82 8.96
CA ASP A 196 17.97 -10.28 7.77
C ASP A 196 17.46 -11.44 6.91
N LEU A 197 16.13 -11.55 6.77
CA LEU A 197 15.50 -12.53 5.89
C LEU A 197 15.59 -12.05 4.44
N THR A 198 16.24 -12.84 3.59
CA THR A 198 16.23 -12.65 2.13
C THR A 198 15.35 -13.72 1.49
N TYR A 199 14.51 -13.31 0.54
CA TYR A 199 13.69 -14.24 -0.23
C TYR A 199 14.47 -14.72 -1.45
N ASN A 200 14.71 -16.03 -1.56
CA ASN A 200 15.37 -16.60 -2.75
C ASN A 200 14.32 -16.93 -3.82
N ARG A 201 14.06 -15.96 -4.69
CA ARG A 201 13.01 -16.01 -5.72
C ARG A 201 13.65 -15.92 -7.10
N GLN A 202 13.55 -16.98 -7.90
CA GLN A 202 14.14 -17.04 -9.25
C GLN A 202 13.45 -16.10 -10.24
N ASP A 203 12.20 -15.72 -9.97
CA ASP A 203 11.42 -14.78 -10.74
C ASP A 203 11.70 -13.31 -10.38
N PHE A 204 12.48 -13.04 -9.33
CA PHE A 204 12.90 -11.68 -8.98
C PHE A 204 14.10 -11.26 -9.82
N TRP A 205 14.20 -9.97 -10.10
CA TRP A 205 15.33 -9.41 -10.83
C TRP A 205 16.63 -9.42 -10.01
N THR A 206 16.51 -9.27 -8.69
CA THR A 206 17.65 -9.32 -7.77
C THR A 206 17.20 -9.67 -6.34
N THR A 207 18.12 -10.25 -5.57
CA THR A 207 17.91 -10.55 -4.15
C THR A 207 18.16 -9.31 -3.29
N THR A 208 17.27 -9.03 -2.34
CA THR A 208 17.42 -7.94 -1.37
C THR A 208 16.70 -8.25 -0.06
N SER A 209 17.18 -7.67 1.05
CA SER A 209 16.48 -7.68 2.35
C SER A 209 15.45 -6.55 2.47
N ASN A 210 15.43 -5.61 1.53
CA ASN A 210 14.43 -4.54 1.49
C ASN A 210 13.06 -5.10 1.10
N LYS A 211 12.13 -5.03 2.04
CA LYS A 211 10.78 -5.60 1.89
C LYS A 211 9.96 -4.90 0.81
N GLN A 212 10.06 -3.58 0.66
CA GLN A 212 9.30 -2.82 -0.33
C GLN A 212 9.77 -3.12 -1.76
N LEU A 213 11.09 -3.24 -1.95
CA LEU A 213 11.68 -3.67 -3.21
C LEU A 213 11.26 -5.10 -3.57
N ASN A 214 11.21 -6.02 -2.61
CA ASN A 214 10.69 -7.36 -2.83
C ASN A 214 9.20 -7.36 -3.24
N PHE A 215 8.37 -6.50 -2.64
CA PHE A 215 6.97 -6.38 -3.07
C PHE A 215 6.85 -5.80 -4.47
N LEU A 216 7.66 -4.83 -4.87
CA LEU A 216 7.65 -4.29 -6.23
C LEU A 216 7.97 -5.39 -7.27
N GLN A 217 8.98 -6.23 -6.99
CA GLN A 217 9.32 -7.38 -7.82
C GLN A 217 8.16 -8.41 -7.87
N HIS A 218 7.56 -8.71 -6.72
CA HIS A 218 6.42 -9.63 -6.63
C HIS A 218 5.21 -9.13 -7.43
N ILE A 219 4.91 -7.83 -7.35
CA ILE A 219 3.82 -7.20 -8.10
C ILE A 219 4.06 -7.37 -9.60
N HIS A 220 5.29 -7.14 -10.07
CA HIS A 220 5.65 -7.42 -11.46
C HIS A 220 5.44 -8.89 -11.82
N THR A 221 5.86 -9.84 -10.97
CA THR A 221 5.62 -11.28 -11.19
C THR A 221 4.14 -11.60 -11.38
N ILE A 222 3.25 -11.07 -10.53
CA ILE A 222 1.83 -11.43 -10.53
C ILE A 222 0.96 -10.63 -11.50
N LEU A 223 1.54 -9.74 -12.30
CA LEU A 223 0.83 -9.05 -13.38
C LEU A 223 0.74 -9.92 -14.63
N LYS A 224 -0.40 -9.87 -15.32
CA LYS A 224 -0.51 -10.38 -16.70
C LYS A 224 0.30 -9.47 -17.64
N ALA A 225 0.67 -9.99 -18.80
CA ALA A 225 1.19 -9.15 -19.88
C ALA A 225 0.11 -8.12 -20.30
N GLY A 226 0.45 -6.84 -20.31
CA GLY A 226 -0.50 -5.73 -20.50
C GLY A 226 -1.30 -5.37 -19.24
N GLY A 227 -1.06 -6.05 -18.11
CA GLY A 227 -1.69 -5.73 -16.84
C GLY A 227 -1.16 -4.43 -16.25
N GLN A 228 -1.98 -3.74 -15.46
CA GLN A 228 -1.65 -2.42 -14.89
C GLN A 228 -1.57 -2.48 -13.37
N ALA A 229 -0.70 -1.65 -12.78
CA ALA A 229 -0.58 -1.55 -11.33
C ALA A 229 -0.58 -0.10 -10.86
N ALA A 230 -1.16 0.12 -9.69
CA ALA A 230 -1.00 1.31 -8.88
C ALA A 230 -0.57 0.90 -7.47
N VAL A 231 0.65 1.29 -7.09
CA VAL A 231 1.31 0.77 -5.88
C VAL A 231 1.79 1.93 -5.01
N VAL A 232 1.38 1.93 -3.73
CA VAL A 232 1.91 2.89 -2.74
C VAL A 232 3.28 2.42 -2.28
N LEU A 233 4.33 3.25 -2.41
CA LEU A 233 5.70 2.90 -2.01
C LEU A 233 6.40 4.09 -1.33
N PRO A 234 7.21 3.84 -0.29
CA PRO A 234 8.02 4.88 0.34
C PRO A 234 9.15 5.40 -0.57
N ASP A 235 9.66 6.60 -0.25
CA ASP A 235 10.72 7.25 -1.05
C ASP A 235 11.99 6.40 -1.22
N ASN A 236 12.35 5.53 -0.27
CA ASN A 236 13.57 4.72 -0.38
C ASN A 236 13.58 3.86 -1.65
N VAL A 237 12.44 3.38 -2.11
CA VAL A 237 12.34 2.62 -3.37
C VAL A 237 12.80 3.45 -4.58
N LEU A 238 12.63 4.78 -4.52
CA LEU A 238 12.96 5.70 -5.61
C LEU A 238 14.45 6.05 -5.71
N PHE A 239 15.22 5.97 -4.62
CA PHE A 239 16.61 6.44 -4.60
C PHE A 239 17.64 5.42 -4.08
N GLU A 240 17.23 4.33 -3.42
CA GLU A 240 18.15 3.34 -2.84
C GLU A 240 19.07 2.74 -3.90
N GLY A 241 20.37 2.66 -3.62
CA GLY A 241 21.37 2.10 -4.55
C GLY A 241 21.37 0.57 -4.59
N GLY A 242 22.35 -0.02 -5.29
CA GLY A 242 22.55 -1.48 -5.32
C GLY A 242 21.35 -2.22 -5.91
N ALA A 243 20.67 -3.03 -5.09
CA ALA A 243 19.46 -3.74 -5.50
C ALA A 243 18.34 -2.78 -5.94
N GLY A 244 18.19 -1.62 -5.26
CA GLY A 244 17.18 -0.63 -5.61
C GLY A 244 17.37 -0.05 -7.02
N GLU A 245 18.61 0.31 -7.38
CA GLU A 245 18.94 0.76 -8.74
C GLU A 245 18.66 -0.32 -9.77
N THR A 246 19.05 -1.57 -9.49
CA THR A 246 18.83 -2.71 -10.39
C THR A 246 17.34 -2.91 -10.67
N ILE A 247 16.51 -2.87 -9.62
CA ILE A 247 15.06 -3.00 -9.70
C ILE A 247 14.45 -1.83 -10.47
N ARG A 248 14.89 -0.58 -10.23
CA ARG A 248 14.40 0.58 -10.98
C ARG A 248 14.72 0.50 -12.47
N LYS A 249 15.94 0.11 -12.84
CA LYS A 249 16.30 -0.12 -14.25
C LYS A 249 15.43 -1.18 -14.88
N LYS A 250 15.25 -2.32 -14.21
CA LYS A 250 14.40 -3.41 -14.70
C LYS A 250 12.93 -3.03 -14.81
N LEU A 251 12.42 -2.25 -13.87
CA LEU A 251 11.06 -1.70 -13.94
C LEU A 251 10.90 -0.82 -15.20
N LEU A 252 11.83 0.11 -15.46
CA LEU A 252 11.79 0.97 -16.65
C LEU A 252 11.92 0.17 -17.97
N GLU A 253 12.70 -0.90 -17.95
CA GLU A 253 12.91 -1.78 -19.11
C GLU A 253 11.68 -2.62 -19.44
N THR A 254 11.06 -3.24 -18.43
CA THR A 254 10.04 -4.29 -18.59
C THR A 254 8.59 -3.79 -18.42
N THR A 255 8.43 -2.56 -17.96
CA THR A 255 7.14 -1.92 -17.79
C THR A 255 7.12 -0.56 -18.45
N ASP A 256 5.93 -0.06 -18.73
CA ASP A 256 5.70 1.34 -19.01
C ASP A 256 5.33 2.04 -17.70
N LEU A 257 6.35 2.45 -16.92
CA LEU A 257 6.19 3.30 -15.74
C LEU A 257 5.86 4.71 -16.20
N HIS A 258 4.58 5.02 -16.29
CA HIS A 258 4.15 6.26 -16.93
C HIS A 258 3.85 7.38 -15.93
N THR A 259 3.63 7.09 -14.64
CA THR A 259 3.26 8.13 -13.67
C THR A 259 3.71 7.84 -12.25
N ILE A 260 4.19 8.89 -11.56
CA ILE A 260 4.49 8.89 -10.13
C ILE A 260 3.71 10.04 -9.47
N LEU A 261 2.90 9.72 -8.45
CA LEU A 261 2.26 10.72 -7.58
C LEU A 261 3.05 10.81 -6.28
N ARG A 262 3.66 11.96 -5.97
CA ARG A 262 4.28 12.19 -4.66
C ARG A 262 3.22 12.59 -3.65
N LEU A 263 3.02 11.78 -2.62
CA LEU A 263 1.98 12.01 -1.62
C LEU A 263 2.45 12.98 -0.52
N PRO A 264 1.53 13.77 0.07
CA PRO A 264 1.82 14.63 1.21
C PRO A 264 2.11 13.80 2.46
N THR A 265 2.83 14.38 3.40
CA THR A 265 3.04 13.80 4.72
C THR A 265 1.76 13.90 5.57
N GLY A 266 1.71 13.16 6.68
CA GLY A 266 0.61 13.26 7.65
C GLY A 266 -0.71 12.59 7.24
N ILE A 267 -0.73 11.85 6.12
CA ILE A 267 -1.89 11.08 5.65
C ILE A 267 -1.88 9.61 6.07
N PHE A 268 -0.74 9.09 6.53
CA PHE A 268 -0.60 7.72 7.05
C PHE A 268 -0.46 7.74 8.58
N TYR A 269 -0.75 6.61 9.22
CA TYR A 269 -0.61 6.46 10.68
C TYR A 269 0.83 6.70 11.16
N ALA A 270 1.81 6.30 10.35
CA ALA A 270 3.22 6.50 10.64
C ALA A 270 3.59 7.93 10.25
N HIS A 271 3.73 8.79 11.27
CA HIS A 271 4.16 10.16 11.09
C HIS A 271 5.52 10.23 10.37
N GLY A 272 5.69 11.21 9.49
CA GLY A 272 6.93 11.42 8.73
C GLY A 272 7.15 10.49 7.53
N VAL A 273 6.33 9.45 7.33
CA VAL A 273 6.46 8.58 6.14
C VAL A 273 6.17 9.39 4.88
N LYS A 274 7.18 9.48 4.01
CA LYS A 274 7.08 10.02 2.66
C LYS A 274 6.83 8.87 1.70
N ALA A 275 5.66 8.89 1.06
CA ALA A 275 5.22 7.86 0.14
C ALA A 275 4.82 8.42 -1.22
N ASN A 276 4.74 7.53 -2.20
CA ASN A 276 4.43 7.82 -3.58
C ASN A 276 3.46 6.75 -4.09
N VAL A 277 2.72 7.05 -5.15
CA VAL A 277 2.03 6.02 -5.94
C VAL A 277 2.72 5.89 -7.29
N LEU A 278 3.18 4.68 -7.61
CA LEU A 278 3.71 4.35 -8.93
C LEU A 278 2.60 3.72 -9.76
N PHE A 279 2.41 4.22 -10.97
CA PHE A 279 1.49 3.68 -11.96
C PHE A 279 2.28 3.14 -13.16
N PHE A 280 2.12 1.85 -13.45
CA PHE A 280 2.84 1.20 -14.53
C PHE A 280 2.02 0.08 -15.18
N GLU A 281 2.33 -0.19 -16.45
CA GLU A 281 1.77 -1.31 -17.21
C GLU A 281 2.87 -2.32 -17.52
N ALA A 282 2.66 -3.60 -17.20
CA ALA A 282 3.58 -4.68 -17.56
C ALA A 282 3.58 -4.90 -19.07
N LYS A 283 4.76 -4.98 -19.68
CA LYS A 283 4.91 -5.12 -21.13
C LYS A 283 5.66 -6.42 -21.48
N PRO A 284 5.43 -7.00 -22.67
CA PRO A 284 6.16 -8.17 -23.11
C PRO A 284 7.65 -7.86 -23.28
N ALA A 285 8.51 -8.88 -23.34
CA ALA A 285 9.94 -8.67 -23.55
C ALA A 285 10.22 -7.88 -24.85
N ALA A 286 11.07 -6.86 -24.75
CA ALA A 286 11.50 -6.02 -25.87
C ALA A 286 13.00 -5.75 -25.79
N LYS A 287 13.60 -5.39 -26.94
CA LYS A 287 15.02 -5.00 -27.02
C LYS A 287 15.27 -3.63 -26.41
N GLU A 288 14.36 -2.70 -26.65
CA GLU A 288 14.41 -1.34 -26.12
C GLU A 288 13.56 -1.22 -24.84
N PRO A 289 13.94 -0.37 -23.88
CA PRO A 289 13.16 -0.12 -22.68
C PRO A 289 11.74 0.35 -23.01
N TRP A 290 10.73 -0.18 -22.30
CA TRP A 290 9.33 0.20 -22.52
C TRP A 290 8.99 1.60 -22.02
N THR A 291 9.50 1.99 -20.86
CA THR A 291 9.29 3.34 -20.35
C THR A 291 10.03 4.35 -21.22
N LYS A 292 9.30 5.31 -21.79
CA LYS A 292 9.87 6.40 -22.61
C LYS A 292 9.88 7.74 -21.89
N GLU A 293 8.89 7.95 -21.04
CA GLU A 293 8.71 9.17 -20.26
C GLU A 293 7.95 8.85 -18.97
N VAL A 294 8.30 9.53 -17.89
CA VAL A 294 7.61 9.44 -16.61
C VAL A 294 7.01 10.79 -16.28
N TRP A 295 5.71 10.81 -15.98
CA TRP A 295 5.02 12.00 -15.51
C TRP A 295 5.00 12.02 -13.98
N ILE A 296 5.43 13.11 -13.36
CA ILE A 296 5.48 13.25 -11.91
C ILE A 296 4.50 14.34 -11.49
N TYR A 297 3.63 14.01 -10.54
CA TYR A 297 2.76 14.97 -9.87
C TYR A 297 3.25 15.20 -8.43
N ASP A 298 3.65 16.42 -8.10
CA ASP A 298 4.05 16.79 -6.75
C ASP A 298 2.83 17.28 -5.94
N TYR A 299 2.22 16.35 -5.20
CA TYR A 299 1.18 16.66 -4.21
C TYR A 299 1.72 16.68 -2.78
N ARG A 300 3.03 16.93 -2.63
CA ARG A 300 3.72 16.91 -1.33
C ARG A 300 4.20 18.29 -0.93
N THR A 301 4.94 18.95 -1.81
CA THR A 301 5.62 20.22 -1.50
C THR A 301 4.58 21.31 -1.23
N ASN A 302 4.69 22.00 -0.10
CA ASN A 302 3.75 23.03 0.37
C ASN A 302 2.28 22.52 0.48
N VAL A 303 2.07 21.23 0.78
CA VAL A 303 0.75 20.62 1.02
C VAL A 303 0.73 20.03 2.43
N HIS A 304 -0.28 20.41 3.23
CA HIS A 304 -0.34 20.04 4.64
C HIS A 304 -1.65 19.30 4.96
N HIS A 305 -1.53 18.05 5.39
CA HIS A 305 -2.63 17.24 5.89
C HIS A 305 -2.28 16.64 7.25
N THR A 306 -3.31 16.43 8.07
CA THR A 306 -3.19 15.71 9.34
C THR A 306 -4.38 14.78 9.50
N LEU A 307 -4.18 13.61 10.12
CA LEU A 307 -5.23 12.60 10.25
C LEU A 307 -6.52 13.12 10.92
N LYS A 308 -6.40 14.05 11.88
CA LYS A 308 -7.54 14.52 12.69
C LYS A 308 -8.03 15.92 12.34
N LYS A 309 -7.13 16.90 12.17
CA LYS A 309 -7.51 18.32 12.00
C LYS A 309 -7.75 18.68 10.53
N ASN A 310 -6.94 18.15 9.62
CA ASN A 310 -7.04 18.42 8.19
C ASN A 310 -6.89 17.13 7.36
N PRO A 311 -7.83 16.18 7.46
CA PRO A 311 -7.74 14.92 6.73
C PRO A 311 -7.80 15.17 5.22
N MET A 312 -6.97 14.47 4.47
CA MET A 312 -7.00 14.49 3.00
C MET A 312 -8.35 13.98 2.51
N LYS A 313 -8.90 14.62 1.48
CA LYS A 313 -10.20 14.30 0.87
C LYS A 313 -10.02 13.96 -0.60
N TYR A 314 -11.02 13.29 -1.18
CA TYR A 314 -11.03 12.97 -2.61
C TYR A 314 -10.99 14.24 -3.49
N SER A 315 -11.61 15.33 -3.02
CA SER A 315 -11.60 16.63 -3.69
C SER A 315 -10.19 17.16 -3.95
N ASP A 316 -9.26 16.84 -3.05
CA ASP A 316 -7.94 17.47 -3.04
C ASP A 316 -7.02 16.86 -4.11
N LEU A 317 -7.35 15.64 -4.57
CA LEU A 317 -6.65 14.91 -5.64
C LEU A 317 -7.37 15.02 -7.01
N LYS A 318 -8.42 15.84 -7.13
CA LYS A 318 -9.13 16.04 -8.42
C LYS A 318 -8.24 16.63 -9.50
N ASP A 319 -7.36 17.55 -9.13
CA ASP A 319 -6.41 18.14 -10.09
C ASP A 319 -5.41 17.10 -10.60
N PHE A 320 -4.93 16.21 -9.72
CA PHE A 320 -4.12 15.06 -10.13
C PHE A 320 -4.87 14.14 -11.10
N ILE A 321 -6.13 13.77 -10.83
CA ILE A 321 -6.92 12.93 -11.76
C ILE A 321 -7.05 13.60 -13.13
N LYS A 322 -7.30 14.90 -13.16
CA LYS A 322 -7.38 15.68 -14.40
C LYS A 322 -6.05 15.67 -15.17
N CYS A 323 -4.93 15.87 -14.46
CA CYS A 323 -3.59 15.81 -15.06
C CYS A 323 -3.21 14.40 -15.52
N TYR A 324 -3.60 13.37 -14.76
CA TYR A 324 -3.40 11.96 -15.09
C TYR A 324 -4.15 11.59 -16.38
N ASN A 325 -5.35 12.14 -16.57
CA ASN A 325 -6.22 11.94 -17.74
C ASN A 325 -6.45 10.44 -18.05
N PRO A 326 -7.26 9.75 -17.23
CA PRO A 326 -7.46 8.31 -17.36
C PRO A 326 -8.11 7.89 -18.70
N GLU A 327 -8.88 8.78 -19.34
CA GLU A 327 -9.50 8.51 -20.65
C GLU A 327 -8.47 8.44 -21.78
N ASN A 328 -7.46 9.32 -21.76
CA ASN A 328 -6.38 9.31 -22.74
C ASN A 328 -5.11 9.98 -22.20
N ARG A 329 -4.23 9.16 -21.64
CA ARG A 329 -2.93 9.60 -21.12
C ARG A 329 -2.00 10.23 -22.17
N HIS A 330 -2.22 10.05 -23.47
CA HIS A 330 -1.38 10.69 -24.50
C HIS A 330 -1.72 12.17 -24.71
N ASN A 331 -2.87 12.63 -24.19
CA ASN A 331 -3.31 14.02 -24.23
C ASN A 331 -2.94 14.82 -22.96
N ARG A 332 -1.98 14.32 -22.18
CA ARG A 332 -1.49 15.01 -20.98
C ARG A 332 -0.67 16.24 -21.35
N LYS A 333 -0.72 17.25 -20.49
CA LYS A 333 0.05 18.50 -20.62
C LYS A 333 0.70 18.83 -19.30
N GLU A 334 1.93 19.32 -19.36
CA GLU A 334 2.60 19.84 -18.17
C GLU A 334 1.83 21.04 -17.63
N THR A 335 1.76 21.12 -16.30
CA THR A 335 1.36 22.35 -15.63
C THR A 335 2.59 23.19 -15.26
N TRP A 336 3.78 22.58 -15.31
CA TRP A 336 5.06 23.26 -15.12
C TRP A 336 5.59 23.84 -16.45
N SER A 337 6.16 25.03 -16.38
CA SER A 337 6.92 25.70 -17.45
C SER A 337 7.89 26.72 -16.84
N GLU A 338 8.78 27.32 -17.63
CA GLU A 338 9.63 28.42 -17.14
C GLU A 338 8.77 29.63 -16.72
N GLU A 339 7.64 29.84 -17.38
CA GLU A 339 6.65 30.88 -17.06
C GLU A 339 5.72 30.50 -15.89
N SER A 340 5.61 29.20 -15.56
CA SER A 340 4.83 28.67 -14.46
C SER A 340 5.65 27.67 -13.64
N PRO A 341 6.65 28.14 -12.88
CA PRO A 341 7.59 27.27 -12.16
C PRO A 341 6.94 26.51 -10.99
N ASP A 342 5.75 26.95 -10.55
CA ASP A 342 4.98 26.32 -9.48
C ASP A 342 4.07 25.17 -9.96
N GLY A 343 4.07 24.88 -11.26
CA GLY A 343 3.33 23.75 -11.82
C GLY A 343 3.70 22.42 -11.15
N ARG A 344 2.70 21.65 -10.75
CA ARG A 344 2.86 20.39 -9.99
C ARG A 344 2.99 19.16 -10.87
N PHE A 345 2.73 19.26 -12.18
CA PHE A 345 2.75 18.14 -13.11
C PHE A 345 3.80 18.37 -14.20
N ARG A 346 4.81 17.51 -14.22
CA ARG A 346 5.99 17.65 -15.09
C ARG A 346 6.41 16.30 -15.65
N LYS A 347 6.96 16.32 -16.87
CA LYS A 347 7.39 15.14 -17.60
C LYS A 347 8.91 15.04 -17.62
N PHE A 348 9.42 13.81 -17.53
CA PHE A 348 10.85 13.50 -17.63
C PHE A 348 11.07 12.37 -18.62
N SER A 349 12.05 12.51 -19.51
CA SER A 349 12.38 11.48 -20.50
C SER A 349 13.12 10.31 -19.85
N TYR A 350 13.09 9.15 -20.51
CA TYR A 350 13.86 7.99 -20.10
C TYR A 350 15.36 8.32 -19.96
N GLU A 351 15.93 9.04 -20.94
CA GLU A 351 17.33 9.45 -20.96
C GLU A 351 17.69 10.33 -19.78
N GLU A 352 16.82 11.30 -19.44
CA GLU A 352 17.00 12.16 -18.26
C GLU A 352 17.02 11.35 -16.97
N ILE A 353 16.16 10.33 -16.86
CA ILE A 353 16.04 9.49 -15.66
C ILE A 353 17.24 8.57 -15.49
N VAL A 354 17.65 7.87 -16.55
CA VAL A 354 18.76 6.92 -16.46
C VAL A 354 20.12 7.59 -16.32
N ALA A 355 20.25 8.85 -16.74
CA ALA A 355 21.45 9.65 -16.53
C ALA A 355 21.65 10.09 -15.06
N ARG A 356 20.63 10.00 -14.21
CA ARG A 356 20.72 10.36 -12.79
C ARG A 356 21.54 9.33 -12.03
N ASP A 357 22.25 9.79 -10.99
CA ASP A 357 22.92 8.89 -10.04
C ASP A 357 21.94 7.81 -9.55
N LYS A 358 22.36 6.54 -9.62
CA LYS A 358 21.57 5.36 -9.27
C LYS A 358 20.21 5.24 -9.98
N THR A 359 20.00 5.91 -11.12
CA THR A 359 18.67 5.96 -11.78
C THR A 359 17.59 6.42 -10.79
N ASN A 360 17.87 7.53 -10.09
CA ASN A 360 17.04 8.05 -9.02
C ASN A 360 15.72 8.64 -9.54
N LEU A 361 14.60 8.08 -9.09
CA LEU A 361 13.22 8.50 -9.41
C LEU A 361 12.61 9.49 -8.40
N ASP A 362 13.30 9.81 -7.30
CA ASP A 362 12.89 10.84 -6.34
C ASP A 362 13.22 12.23 -6.90
N ILE A 363 12.39 12.64 -7.86
CA ILE A 363 12.55 13.89 -8.60
C ILE A 363 11.56 14.92 -8.07
N PHE A 364 12.06 16.12 -7.80
CA PHE A 364 11.28 17.29 -7.39
C PHE A 364 11.95 18.57 -7.85
N TRP A 365 11.14 19.60 -8.09
CA TRP A 365 11.61 20.90 -8.61
C TRP A 365 11.02 22.10 -7.84
N LEU A 366 9.95 21.88 -7.08
CA LEU A 366 9.35 22.90 -6.22
C LEU A 366 10.24 23.13 -5.00
N LYS A 367 10.40 24.39 -4.61
CA LYS A 367 11.11 24.76 -3.39
C LYS A 367 10.13 24.78 -2.22
N ASP A 368 10.58 24.21 -1.11
CA ASP A 368 9.86 24.29 0.15
C ASP A 368 9.89 25.74 0.67
N GLN A 369 8.73 26.28 1.04
CA GLN A 369 8.62 27.65 1.56
C GLN A 369 8.93 27.72 3.06
N SER A 370 9.02 26.58 3.76
CA SER A 370 9.26 26.54 5.21
C SER A 370 10.73 26.29 5.57
N LEU A 371 11.52 27.36 5.68
CA LEU A 371 12.72 27.40 6.55
C LEU A 371 12.35 27.59 8.04
N VAL A 372 11.06 27.50 8.39
CA VAL A 372 10.53 27.76 9.74
C VAL A 372 9.40 26.77 10.05
N ASP A 373 9.71 25.49 10.19
CA ASP A 373 8.70 24.47 10.50
C ASP A 373 8.67 24.17 12.02
N LEU A 374 8.30 25.18 12.80
CA LEU A 374 8.01 25.06 14.25
C LEU A 374 6.58 24.57 14.52
N GLU A 375 5.73 24.48 13.50
CA GLU A 375 4.31 24.13 13.62
C GLU A 375 4.01 22.64 13.36
N ASN A 376 4.96 21.89 12.77
CA ASN A 376 4.88 20.45 12.50
C ASN A 376 5.62 19.57 13.53
N LEU A 377 5.98 20.13 14.69
CA LEU A 377 6.47 19.27 15.78
C LEU A 377 5.30 18.38 16.25
N PRO A 378 5.51 17.07 16.42
CA PRO A 378 4.59 16.22 17.18
C PRO A 378 4.28 16.86 18.54
N ASP A 379 3.23 16.40 19.22
CA ASP A 379 3.05 16.76 20.63
C ASP A 379 4.39 16.55 21.38
N PRO A 380 4.81 17.46 22.29
CA PRO A 380 6.14 17.43 22.89
C PRO A 380 6.53 16.06 23.46
N ASP A 381 5.56 15.30 23.95
CA ASP A 381 5.75 13.95 24.47
C ASP A 381 6.09 12.92 23.37
N ILE A 382 5.48 13.04 22.18
CA ILE A 382 5.78 12.19 21.02
C ILE A 382 7.17 12.53 20.48
N LEU A 383 7.47 13.83 20.35
CA LEU A 383 8.78 14.29 19.88
C LEU A 383 9.89 13.87 20.87
N ALA A 384 9.66 13.99 22.17
CA ALA A 384 10.60 13.53 23.19
C ALA A 384 10.83 12.01 23.10
N ASN A 385 9.77 11.21 22.94
CA ASN A 385 9.91 9.77 22.77
C ASN A 385 10.64 9.39 21.47
N GLU A 386 10.37 10.07 20.35
CA GLU A 386 11.11 9.85 19.10
C GLU A 386 12.59 10.26 19.19
N ILE A 387 12.88 11.34 19.92
CA ILE A 387 14.26 11.74 20.20
C ILE A 387 14.94 10.69 21.07
N ILE A 388 14.25 10.18 22.10
CA ILE A 388 14.75 9.12 22.98
C ILE A 388 15.01 7.85 22.16
N GLU A 389 14.04 7.37 21.37
CA GLU A 389 14.20 6.18 20.53
C GLU A 389 15.35 6.32 19.51
N ASN A 390 15.46 7.48 18.85
CA ASN A 390 16.57 7.73 17.93
C ASN A 390 17.92 7.83 18.64
N MET A 391 17.97 8.44 19.82
CA MET A 391 19.18 8.52 20.64
C MET A 391 19.57 7.14 21.15
N GLU A 392 18.62 6.33 21.60
CA GLU A 392 18.85 4.93 22.03
C GLU A 392 19.35 4.08 20.87
N ALA A 393 18.72 4.16 19.69
CA ALA A 393 19.18 3.44 18.49
C ALA A 393 20.59 3.88 18.05
N SER A 394 20.88 5.18 18.14
CA SER A 394 22.20 5.73 17.83
C SER A 394 23.24 5.29 18.86
N LEU A 395 22.88 5.30 20.15
CA LEU A 395 23.75 4.91 21.25
C LEU A 395 24.03 3.40 21.22
N GLU A 396 23.05 2.59 20.83
CA GLU A 396 23.23 1.16 20.58
C GLU A 396 24.16 0.92 19.39
N SER A 397 23.98 1.65 18.28
CA SER A 397 24.92 1.60 17.14
C SER A 397 26.35 1.97 17.57
N PHE A 398 26.51 2.96 18.45
CA PHE A 398 27.83 3.33 18.99
C PHE A 398 28.39 2.24 19.91
N LYS A 399 27.57 1.58 20.73
CA LYS A 399 28.00 0.45 21.56
C LYS A 399 28.42 -0.75 20.69
N GLU A 400 27.69 -1.06 19.62
CA GLU A 400 28.06 -2.10 18.66
C GLU A 400 29.41 -1.79 17.99
N ILE A 401 29.62 -0.55 17.56
CA ILE A 401 30.91 -0.11 17.02
C ILE A 401 32.02 -0.22 18.07
N MET A 402 31.77 0.22 19.30
CA MET A 402 32.73 0.10 20.42
C MET A 402 33.05 -1.35 20.76
N ALA A 403 32.05 -2.25 20.74
CA ALA A 403 32.25 -3.68 20.95
C ALA A 403 33.06 -4.31 19.81
N THR A 404 32.85 -3.87 18.57
CA THR A 404 33.64 -4.31 17.40
C THR A 404 35.09 -3.80 17.46
N ILE A 405 35.30 -2.58 17.96
CA ILE A 405 36.64 -2.00 18.16
C ILE A 405 37.36 -2.68 19.33
N ASN A 406 36.66 -2.95 20.44
CA ASN A 406 37.24 -3.58 21.63
C ASN A 406 37.37 -5.10 21.51
N GLY A 407 36.60 -5.76 20.64
CA GLY A 407 36.65 -7.20 20.36
C GLY A 407 37.73 -7.62 19.36
N ASN A 408 38.39 -6.67 18.69
CA ASN A 408 39.59 -6.92 17.88
C ASN A 408 40.90 -6.80 18.69
N GLY A 409 40.78 -6.81 20.02
CA GLY A 409 41.87 -6.59 20.98
C GLY A 409 42.23 -7.77 21.88
N GLU A 410 41.81 -9.00 21.54
CA GLU A 410 42.32 -10.24 22.17
C GLU A 410 42.75 -11.28 21.15
#